data_AF-A0A960VRV3-F1
#
_entry.id   AF-A0A960VRV3-F1
#
_cell.length_a   1.000
_cell.length_b   1.000
_cell.length_c   1.000
_cell.angle_alpha   90.00
_cell.angle_beta   90.00
_cell.angle_gamma   90.00
#
_symmetry.space_group_name_H-M   'P 1'
#
loop_
_entity.id
_entity.type
_entity.pdbx_description
1 polymer ?
#
loop_
_entity_poly.entity_id
_entity_poly.type
_entity_poly.pdbx_seq_one_letter_code
_entity_poly.pdbx_strand_id
1 'polypeptide(L)'
;MRLIALTIVLVLTIAVANAEDCCPGLRSSEGDIQLGLDHVEIAVADRDAARELWEGQFGFRMGEWKATTGGVLECRIWLRDGSSIALVYCETALDRRAMHYADMCAQGGGPVDVVLTGTELEHIRYALEAVEEPLEFIDHRTSIELTRPRDEARQPLRFVQHLLGPLVDRAGSLQPNEARGISEVWLQTDDLARDLLLLELLGGAEAGETNTLAGKATIVEMDGIAFLLFPARKNGLIGLQLEVADLSRCLDAMQLSEFHSESGPEGPVVQFVIDPALSGGIWLEFTEQTELPADNPGTPRNL
;
A
#
# COMPACT_ATOMS: atom_id res chain seq x y z
N MET A 1 -60.36 6.54 -18.28
CA MET A 1 -59.06 7.26 -18.31
C MET A 1 -57.96 6.24 -18.05
N ARG A 2 -57.15 5.92 -19.05
CA ARG A 2 -56.02 4.99 -18.93
C ARG A 2 -54.77 5.83 -18.65
N LEU A 3 -54.15 5.67 -17.48
CA LEU A 3 -52.82 6.22 -17.20
C LEU A 3 -51.78 5.28 -17.84
N ILE A 4 -50.99 5.85 -18.75
CA ILE A 4 -49.82 5.21 -19.36
C ILE A 4 -48.66 5.42 -18.39
N ALA A 5 -48.14 4.34 -17.82
CA ALA A 5 -46.91 4.36 -17.05
C ALA A 5 -45.72 4.47 -18.03
N LEU A 6 -45.06 5.62 -17.99
CA LEU A 6 -43.86 5.92 -18.76
C LEU A 6 -42.64 5.42 -17.96
N THR A 7 -42.07 4.29 -18.37
CA THR A 7 -40.79 3.80 -17.85
C THR A 7 -39.67 4.69 -18.41
N ILE A 8 -39.12 5.57 -17.58
CA ILE A 8 -37.90 6.32 -17.89
C ILE A 8 -36.72 5.38 -17.61
N VAL A 9 -36.16 4.79 -18.67
CA VAL A 9 -34.84 4.15 -18.63
C VAL A 9 -33.82 5.28 -18.78
N LEU A 10 -33.29 5.75 -17.65
CA LEU A 10 -32.15 6.68 -17.63
C LEU A 10 -30.89 5.85 -17.93
N VAL A 11 -30.52 5.76 -19.20
CA VAL A 11 -29.19 5.27 -19.59
C VAL A 11 -28.20 6.37 -19.24
N LEU A 12 -27.43 6.14 -18.18
CA LEU A 12 -26.30 6.98 -17.80
C LEU A 12 -25.13 6.69 -18.76
N THR A 13 -25.23 7.16 -19.99
CA THR A 13 -24.07 7.23 -20.90
C THR A 13 -23.27 8.44 -20.45
N ILE A 14 -22.36 8.26 -19.48
CA ILE A 14 -21.38 9.28 -19.15
C ILE A 14 -20.54 9.51 -20.40
N ALA A 15 -20.60 10.74 -20.90
CA ALA A 15 -19.84 11.20 -22.03
C ALA A 15 -18.35 11.28 -21.65
N VAL A 16 -17.61 10.21 -21.93
CA VAL A 16 -16.13 10.23 -21.97
C VAL A 16 -15.63 10.89 -23.28
N ALA A 17 -16.52 11.40 -24.12
CA ALA A 17 -16.22 11.80 -25.49
C ALA A 17 -15.74 13.25 -25.70
N ASN A 18 -15.46 14.06 -24.67
CA ASN A 18 -15.03 15.46 -24.87
C ASN A 18 -14.00 15.99 -23.84
N ALA A 19 -13.21 15.12 -23.21
CA ALA A 19 -12.08 15.58 -22.38
C ALA A 19 -10.85 16.00 -23.21
N GLU A 20 -10.79 15.65 -24.50
CA GLU A 20 -9.63 15.94 -25.36
C GLU A 20 -9.48 17.44 -25.71
N ASP A 21 -10.56 18.23 -25.66
CA ASP A 21 -10.55 19.63 -26.14
C ASP A 21 -10.45 20.69 -25.02
N CYS A 22 -10.57 20.32 -23.74
CA CYS A 22 -10.49 21.29 -22.64
C CYS A 22 -9.07 21.51 -22.11
N CYS A 23 -8.12 20.64 -22.44
CA CYS A 23 -6.73 20.72 -21.97
C CYS A 23 -5.74 20.50 -23.13
N PRO A 24 -5.57 21.45 -24.07
CA PRO A 24 -4.71 21.29 -25.26
C PRO A 24 -3.19 21.25 -24.96
N GLY A 25 -2.79 20.99 -23.70
CA GLY A 25 -1.43 20.78 -23.25
C GLY A 25 -1.11 19.35 -22.78
N LEU A 26 -2.08 18.42 -22.77
CA LEU A 26 -1.90 17.06 -22.26
C LEU A 26 -1.32 16.04 -23.24
N ARG A 27 -0.59 16.51 -24.23
CA ARG A 27 0.27 15.62 -24.99
C ARG A 27 1.53 15.41 -24.17
N SER A 28 1.50 14.32 -23.41
CA SER A 28 2.64 13.59 -22.86
C SER A 28 3.97 14.05 -23.45
N SER A 29 4.73 14.86 -22.71
CA SER A 29 6.16 14.61 -22.73
C SER A 29 6.31 13.18 -22.23
N GLU A 30 6.64 12.26 -23.14
CA GLU A 30 6.77 10.82 -22.93
C GLU A 30 7.74 10.52 -21.78
N GLY A 31 7.20 10.56 -20.56
CA GLY A 31 7.85 10.10 -19.35
C GLY A 31 6.77 9.36 -18.59
N ASP A 32 6.75 8.04 -18.72
CA ASP A 32 5.87 7.19 -17.93
C ASP A 32 6.08 7.52 -16.45
N ILE A 33 4.98 7.78 -15.73
CA ILE A 33 5.03 7.99 -14.28
C ILE A 33 5.58 6.69 -13.67
N GLN A 34 6.82 6.74 -13.19
CA GLN A 34 7.42 5.63 -12.47
C GLN A 34 7.15 5.80 -10.98
N LEU A 35 6.29 4.93 -10.45
CA LEU A 35 5.99 4.83 -9.03
C LEU A 35 6.43 3.48 -8.50
N GLY A 36 7.10 3.48 -7.37
CA GLY A 36 7.34 2.28 -6.57
C GLY A 36 6.72 2.43 -5.18
N LEU A 37 6.55 1.31 -4.49
CA LEU A 37 6.22 1.32 -3.07
C LEU A 37 7.46 1.71 -2.26
N ASP A 38 7.37 2.77 -1.45
CA ASP A 38 8.42 3.13 -0.51
C ASP A 38 8.25 2.37 0.81
N HIS A 39 7.11 2.57 1.44
CA HIS A 39 6.79 1.91 2.69
C HIS A 39 5.30 1.92 3.00
N VAL A 40 4.93 1.07 3.94
CA VAL A 40 3.61 1.08 4.58
C VAL A 40 3.77 1.52 6.03
N GLU A 41 2.95 2.47 6.48
CA GLU A 41 2.95 2.99 7.84
C GLU A 41 1.89 2.30 8.70
N ILE A 42 2.29 1.85 9.89
CA ILE A 42 1.42 1.24 10.90
C ILE A 42 1.63 1.99 12.22
N ALA A 43 0.59 2.64 12.73
CA ALA A 43 0.61 3.24 14.05
C ALA A 43 0.61 2.14 15.11
N VAL A 44 1.42 2.28 16.15
CA VAL A 44 1.48 1.32 17.26
C VAL A 44 1.18 2.02 18.58
N ALA A 45 0.37 1.40 19.43
CA ALA A 45 0.00 1.99 20.72
C ALA A 45 1.15 1.98 21.74
N ASP A 46 2.05 1.00 21.65
CA ASP A 46 3.17 0.82 22.57
C ASP A 46 4.39 0.30 21.81
N ARG A 47 5.55 0.93 22.02
CA ARG A 47 6.79 0.63 21.29
C ARG A 47 7.42 -0.70 21.68
N ASP A 48 7.32 -1.06 22.95
CA ASP A 48 7.92 -2.28 23.48
C ASP A 48 7.05 -3.48 23.10
N ALA A 49 5.73 -3.35 23.19
CA ALA A 49 4.79 -4.36 22.70
C ALA A 49 4.90 -4.55 21.18
N ALA A 50 5.06 -3.47 20.41
CA ALA A 50 5.33 -3.56 18.98
C ALA A 50 6.63 -4.31 18.68
N ARG A 51 7.69 -4.07 19.47
CA ARG A 51 8.94 -4.81 19.29
C ARG A 51 8.77 -6.30 19.61
N GLU A 52 8.12 -6.63 20.72
CA GLU A 52 7.85 -8.02 21.08
C GLU A 52 7.03 -8.73 19.97
N LEU A 53 6.02 -8.06 19.43
CA LEU A 53 5.20 -8.61 18.35
C LEU A 53 6.01 -8.78 17.05
N TRP A 54 6.54 -7.70 16.50
CA TRP A 54 7.13 -7.71 15.16
C TRP A 54 8.50 -8.40 15.12
N GLU A 55 9.35 -8.18 16.11
CA GLU A 55 10.67 -8.83 16.18
C GLU A 55 10.60 -10.18 16.89
N GLY A 56 9.89 -10.28 18.02
CA GLY A 56 9.82 -11.50 18.82
C GLY A 56 8.90 -12.58 18.24
N GLN A 57 7.69 -12.21 17.79
CA GLN A 57 6.71 -13.17 17.30
C GLN A 57 6.72 -13.34 15.79
N PHE A 58 6.84 -12.26 15.02
CA PHE A 58 6.87 -12.34 13.55
C PHE A 58 8.27 -12.56 12.97
N GLY A 59 9.32 -12.49 13.79
CA GLY A 59 10.68 -12.78 13.36
C GLY A 59 11.27 -11.73 12.41
N PHE A 60 10.76 -10.50 12.40
CA PHE A 60 11.39 -9.41 11.67
C PHE A 60 12.61 -8.87 12.42
N ARG A 61 13.59 -8.34 11.68
CA ARG A 61 14.61 -7.47 12.24
C ARG A 61 14.15 -6.01 12.14
N MET A 62 13.88 -5.43 13.30
CA MET A 62 13.49 -4.03 13.43
C MET A 62 14.70 -3.10 13.53
N GLY A 63 14.56 -1.89 13.01
CA GLY A 63 15.48 -0.79 13.27
C GLY A 63 15.41 -0.24 14.69
N GLU A 64 16.22 0.78 14.95
CA GLU A 64 16.05 1.60 16.16
C GLU A 64 14.91 2.60 15.96
N TRP A 65 14.15 2.84 17.03
CA TRP A 65 13.20 3.95 17.09
C TRP A 65 13.94 5.28 16.97
N LYS A 66 13.57 6.08 15.97
CA LYS A 66 14.16 7.40 15.72
C LYS A 66 13.09 8.47 15.78
N ALA A 67 13.41 9.57 16.44
CA ALA A 67 12.56 10.75 16.38
C ALA A 67 12.59 11.35 14.98
N THR A 68 11.40 11.59 14.43
CA THR A 68 11.17 12.34 13.21
C THR A 68 10.58 13.71 13.56
N THR A 69 9.91 14.37 12.62
CA THR A 69 9.27 15.67 12.86
C THR A 69 8.03 15.53 13.75
N GLY A 70 7.60 16.63 14.36
CA GLY A 70 6.29 16.66 15.04
C GLY A 70 6.18 15.91 16.36
N GLY A 71 7.26 15.32 16.88
CA GLY A 71 7.20 14.44 18.07
C GLY A 71 6.86 12.98 17.74
N VAL A 72 6.90 12.61 16.47
CA VAL A 72 6.71 11.23 16.00
C VAL A 72 8.00 10.43 16.18
N LEU A 73 7.87 9.18 16.60
CA LEU A 73 8.94 8.19 16.61
C LEU A 73 8.63 7.13 15.55
N GLU A 74 9.63 6.77 14.77
CA GLU A 74 9.50 5.78 13.70
C GLU A 74 10.55 4.68 13.85
N CYS A 75 10.14 3.44 13.59
CA CYS A 75 11.03 2.29 13.46
C CYS A 75 10.72 1.59 12.13
N ARG A 76 11.74 1.34 11.31
CA ARG A 76 11.58 0.67 10.02
C ARG A 76 12.02 -0.79 10.04
N ILE A 77 11.25 -1.62 9.35
CA ILE A 77 11.60 -2.98 8.92
C ILE A 77 11.88 -2.91 7.42
N TRP A 78 13.16 -3.00 7.04
CA TRP A 78 13.61 -2.90 5.66
C TRP A 78 13.56 -4.25 4.95
N LEU A 79 12.94 -4.32 3.79
CA LEU A 79 12.86 -5.53 2.99
C LEU A 79 13.93 -5.52 1.89
N ARG A 80 14.12 -6.65 1.23
CA ARG A 80 15.20 -6.87 0.27
C ARG A 80 14.97 -6.13 -1.06
N ASP A 81 13.71 -5.98 -1.46
CA ASP A 81 13.30 -5.24 -2.66
C ASP A 81 13.41 -3.70 -2.51
N GLY A 82 13.72 -3.22 -1.31
CA GLY A 82 13.83 -1.80 -0.98
C GLY A 82 12.58 -1.20 -0.34
N SER A 83 11.44 -1.92 -0.37
CA SER A 83 10.25 -1.54 0.36
C SER A 83 10.46 -1.69 1.88
N SER A 84 9.58 -1.09 2.68
CA SER A 84 9.66 -1.23 4.13
C SER A 84 8.31 -1.14 4.84
N ILE A 85 8.27 -1.61 6.08
CA ILE A 85 7.17 -1.36 7.02
C ILE A 85 7.68 -0.36 8.04
N ALA A 86 7.02 0.78 8.17
CA ALA A 86 7.30 1.80 9.16
C ALA A 86 6.31 1.68 10.32
N LEU A 87 6.81 1.26 11.49
CA LEU A 87 6.05 1.32 12.73
C LEU A 87 6.18 2.73 13.31
N VAL A 88 5.04 3.36 13.58
CA VAL A 88 4.97 4.77 13.98
C VAL A 88 4.34 4.89 15.36
N TYR A 89 5.00 5.59 16.26
CA TYR A 89 4.50 5.89 17.61
C TYR A 89 4.53 7.39 17.85
N CYS A 90 3.47 7.95 18.42
CA CYS A 90 3.45 9.35 18.82
C CYS A 90 2.71 9.53 20.14
N GLU A 91 3.42 10.02 21.16
CA GLU A 91 2.82 10.33 22.47
C GLU A 91 2.38 11.79 22.56
N THR A 92 3.16 12.70 21.97
CA THR A 92 2.89 14.14 22.01
C THR A 92 2.92 14.71 20.60
N ALA A 93 1.79 15.27 20.19
CA ALA A 93 1.64 15.89 18.89
C ALA A 93 2.10 17.35 18.90
N LEU A 94 3.10 17.67 18.08
CA LEU A 94 3.58 19.04 17.89
C LEU A 94 3.05 19.67 16.59
N ASP A 95 2.46 18.86 15.71
CA ASP A 95 1.83 19.31 14.47
C ASP A 95 0.60 18.44 14.14
N ARG A 96 -0.08 18.78 13.04
CA ARG A 96 -1.32 18.10 12.60
C ARG A 96 -1.08 16.64 12.20
N ARG A 97 0.09 16.31 11.64
CA ARG A 97 0.43 14.93 11.26
C ARG A 97 0.68 14.09 12.51
N ALA A 98 1.45 14.61 13.46
CA ALA A 98 1.69 13.98 14.74
C ALA A 98 0.40 13.80 15.55
N MET A 99 -0.54 14.77 15.48
CA MET A 99 -1.85 14.66 16.14
C MET A 99 -2.62 13.45 15.65
N HIS A 100 -2.55 13.15 14.35
CA HIS A 100 -3.17 11.95 13.84
C HIS A 100 -2.55 10.66 14.38
N TYR A 101 -1.22 10.54 14.33
CA TYR A 101 -0.59 9.33 14.85
C TYR A 101 -0.87 9.20 16.35
N ALA A 102 -0.86 10.30 17.10
CA ALA A 102 -1.22 10.29 18.52
C ALA A 102 -2.65 9.78 18.73
N ASP A 103 -3.62 10.26 17.93
CA ASP A 103 -5.01 9.79 17.98
C ASP A 103 -5.12 8.29 17.66
N MET A 104 -4.37 7.80 16.67
CA MET A 104 -4.36 6.38 16.29
C MET A 104 -3.69 5.52 17.35
N CYS A 105 -2.53 5.93 17.87
CA CYS A 105 -1.82 5.25 18.95
C CYS A 105 -2.73 5.13 20.19
N ALA A 106 -3.45 6.21 20.53
CA ALA A 106 -4.40 6.21 21.63
C ALA A 106 -5.61 5.28 21.41
N GLN A 107 -5.94 4.95 20.16
CA GLN A 107 -7.03 4.02 19.80
C GLN A 107 -6.57 2.56 19.69
N GLY A 108 -5.30 2.25 19.99
CA GLY A 108 -4.75 0.90 19.90
C GLY A 108 -3.79 0.69 18.71
N GLY A 109 -3.56 1.71 17.90
CA GLY A 109 -2.75 1.62 16.68
C GLY A 109 -3.57 1.20 15.46
N GLY A 110 -2.88 0.80 14.39
CA GLY A 110 -3.47 0.30 13.16
C GLY A 110 -2.77 0.78 11.89
N PRO A 111 -3.13 0.20 10.74
CA PRO A 111 -2.64 0.64 9.43
C PRO A 111 -3.01 2.11 9.18
N VAL A 112 -2.04 2.90 8.71
CA VAL A 112 -2.22 4.33 8.47
C VAL A 112 -2.22 4.64 6.99
N ASP A 113 -1.05 4.56 6.37
CA ASP A 113 -0.83 5.05 5.02
C ASP A 113 0.08 4.07 4.23
N VAL A 114 -0.05 4.12 2.92
CA VAL A 114 0.79 3.51 1.91
C VAL A 114 1.52 4.64 1.23
N VAL A 115 2.85 4.61 1.31
CA VAL A 115 3.71 5.66 0.79
C VAL A 115 4.36 5.19 -0.49
N LEU A 116 4.03 5.87 -1.58
CA LEU A 116 4.56 5.65 -2.92
C LEU A 116 5.69 6.63 -3.19
N THR A 117 6.77 6.16 -3.79
CA THR A 117 7.88 7.00 -4.25
C THR A 117 7.83 7.20 -5.75
N GLY A 118 8.08 8.41 -6.24
CA GLY A 118 8.11 8.71 -7.67
C GLY A 118 9.05 9.85 -8.03
N THR A 119 9.50 9.90 -9.29
CA THR A 119 10.41 10.95 -9.78
C THR A 119 9.68 12.19 -10.32
N GLU A 120 8.37 12.11 -10.55
CA GLU A 120 7.59 13.14 -11.27
C GLU A 120 6.37 13.60 -10.46
N LEU A 121 6.57 14.18 -9.26
CA LEU A 121 5.46 14.64 -8.41
C LEU A 121 4.53 15.67 -9.07
N GLU A 122 5.04 16.42 -10.03
CA GLU A 122 4.24 17.35 -10.84
C GLU A 122 3.24 16.61 -11.74
N HIS A 123 3.62 15.46 -12.31
CA HIS A 123 2.70 14.61 -13.07
C HIS A 123 1.70 13.91 -12.14
N ILE A 124 2.14 13.47 -10.96
CA ILE A 124 1.25 12.91 -9.92
C ILE A 124 0.22 13.96 -9.49
N ARG A 125 0.66 15.21 -9.28
CA ARG A 125 -0.24 16.34 -9.00
C ARG A 125 -1.29 16.48 -10.09
N TYR A 126 -0.87 16.49 -11.35
CA TYR A 126 -1.77 16.62 -12.48
C TYR A 126 -2.80 15.49 -12.54
N ALA A 127 -2.36 14.23 -12.34
CA ALA A 127 -3.23 13.08 -12.24
C ALA A 127 -4.28 13.24 -11.13
N LEU A 128 -3.87 13.73 -9.96
CA LEU A 128 -4.79 13.93 -8.83
C LEU A 128 -5.75 15.12 -9.02
N GLU A 129 -5.34 16.17 -9.74
CA GLU A 129 -6.25 17.25 -10.14
C GLU A 129 -7.37 16.74 -11.06
N ALA A 130 -7.07 15.74 -11.90
CA ALA A 130 -8.05 15.15 -12.81
C ALA A 130 -9.16 14.34 -12.09
N VAL A 131 -8.90 13.86 -10.87
CA VAL A 131 -9.90 13.20 -10.01
C VAL A 131 -10.57 14.17 -9.02
N GLU A 132 -10.43 15.49 -9.25
CA GLU A 132 -10.99 16.57 -8.43
C GLU A 132 -10.59 16.49 -6.94
N GLU A 133 -9.41 15.95 -6.66
CA GLU A 133 -8.97 15.75 -5.29
C GLU A 133 -8.36 17.02 -4.70
N PRO A 134 -8.88 17.52 -3.56
CA PRO A 134 -8.23 18.63 -2.87
C PRO A 134 -6.93 18.10 -2.27
N LEU A 135 -5.81 18.74 -2.62
CA LEU A 135 -4.49 18.32 -2.20
C LEU A 135 -3.71 19.44 -1.50
N GLU A 136 -2.95 19.04 -0.49
CA GLU A 136 -1.95 19.84 0.22
C GLU A 136 -0.55 19.31 -0.13
N PHE A 137 0.30 20.22 -0.59
CA PHE A 137 1.73 19.97 -0.78
C PHE A 137 2.47 20.33 0.49
N ILE A 138 3.17 19.37 1.06
CA ILE A 138 4.04 19.57 2.21
C ILE A 138 5.47 19.34 1.74
N ASP A 139 6.19 20.43 1.54
CA ASP A 139 7.61 20.40 1.21
C ASP A 139 8.42 20.10 2.47
N HIS A 140 8.99 18.89 2.54
CA HIS A 140 10.01 18.53 3.51
C HIS A 140 11.38 18.72 2.86
N ARG A 141 12.39 19.03 3.68
CA ARG A 141 13.77 19.32 3.23
C ARG A 141 14.36 18.30 2.23
N THR A 142 13.92 17.05 2.26
CA THR A 142 14.42 15.95 1.42
C THR A 142 13.32 15.24 0.63
N SER A 143 12.06 15.63 0.81
CA SER A 143 10.92 14.99 0.17
C SER A 143 9.73 15.92 0.06
N ILE A 144 9.00 15.85 -1.05
CA ILE A 144 7.72 16.53 -1.15
C ILE A 144 6.64 15.49 -0.87
N GLU A 145 5.77 15.79 0.09
CA GLU A 145 4.62 14.97 0.43
C GLU A 145 3.35 15.56 -0.18
N LEU A 146 2.57 14.70 -0.81
CA LEU A 146 1.24 15.03 -1.30
C LEU A 146 0.18 14.36 -0.42
N THR A 147 -0.65 15.16 0.25
CA THR A 147 -1.69 14.68 1.17
C THR A 147 -3.01 15.40 0.94
N ARG A 148 -4.15 14.86 1.41
CA ARG A 148 -5.46 15.51 1.30
C ARG A 148 -5.75 16.40 2.53
N PRO A 149 -6.46 17.54 2.40
CA PRO A 149 -6.97 18.29 3.55
C PRO A 149 -7.83 17.41 4.45
N ARG A 150 -7.40 17.30 5.70
CA ARG A 150 -7.69 16.17 6.58
C ARG A 150 -8.98 16.25 7.41
N ASP A 151 -10.13 16.60 6.82
CA ASP A 151 -11.45 16.64 7.51
C ASP A 151 -12.48 15.60 7.02
N GLU A 152 -12.20 14.85 5.94
CA GLU A 152 -13.05 13.75 5.47
C GLU A 152 -12.24 12.45 5.39
N ALA A 153 -12.92 11.30 5.39
CA ALA A 153 -12.35 9.95 5.51
C ALA A 153 -11.06 9.79 4.67
N ARG A 154 -9.92 9.75 5.37
CA ARG A 154 -8.60 9.86 4.74
C ARG A 154 -8.38 8.70 3.79
N GLN A 155 -7.90 9.02 2.60
CA GLN A 155 -7.32 8.01 1.75
C GLN A 155 -5.95 7.58 2.27
N PRO A 156 -5.61 6.30 2.12
CA PRO A 156 -4.35 5.76 2.62
C PRO A 156 -3.15 6.08 1.74
N LEU A 157 -3.30 6.74 0.57
CA LEU A 157 -2.17 6.97 -0.34
C LEU A 157 -1.43 8.27 -0.02
N ARG A 158 -0.11 8.18 0.11
CA ARG A 158 0.83 9.30 0.21
C ARG A 158 1.89 9.18 -0.86
N PHE A 159 2.36 10.31 -1.36
CA PHE A 159 3.43 10.34 -2.36
C PHE A 159 4.65 11.03 -1.78
N VAL A 160 5.84 10.49 -2.05
CA VAL A 160 7.13 11.08 -1.71
C VAL A 160 8.05 11.09 -2.92
N GLN A 161 8.94 12.08 -2.98
CA GLN A 161 10.06 12.08 -3.92
C GLN A 161 11.34 12.20 -3.13
N HIS A 162 12.25 11.25 -3.26
CA HIS A 162 13.56 11.36 -2.61
C HIS A 162 14.50 12.20 -3.44
N LEU A 163 14.90 13.37 -2.91
CA LEU A 163 15.81 14.28 -3.61
C LEU A 163 17.26 13.75 -3.70
N LEU A 164 17.61 12.73 -2.92
CA LEU A 164 18.97 12.18 -2.83
C LEU A 164 19.11 10.77 -3.42
N GLY A 165 18.17 10.38 -4.29
CA GLY A 165 18.05 9.01 -4.84
C GLY A 165 17.33 8.07 -3.88
N PRO A 166 17.02 6.83 -4.31
CA PRO A 166 16.45 5.84 -3.41
C PRO A 166 17.36 5.72 -2.18
N LEU A 167 16.77 5.51 -1.00
CA LEU A 167 17.51 5.24 0.24
C LEU A 167 18.15 3.83 0.14
N VAL A 168 19.04 3.65 -0.83
CA VAL A 168 19.87 2.46 -1.03
C VAL A 168 21.04 2.56 -0.09
N ASP A 169 20.75 2.62 1.21
CA ASP A 169 21.76 2.32 2.20
C ASP A 169 21.14 1.50 3.32
N ARG A 170 21.16 0.18 3.10
CA ARG A 170 21.82 -0.76 4.00
C ARG A 170 21.92 -2.11 3.31
N ALA A 171 23.12 -2.42 2.83
CA ALA A 171 23.52 -3.81 2.68
C ALA A 171 23.23 -4.54 4.02
N GLY A 172 22.17 -5.36 4.10
CA GLY A 172 22.03 -6.29 5.24
C GLY A 172 20.66 -6.73 5.77
N SER A 173 19.49 -6.37 5.25
CA SER A 173 18.24 -6.87 5.85
C SER A 173 17.77 -8.20 5.26
N LEU A 174 18.62 -9.23 5.36
CA LEU A 174 18.09 -10.59 5.44
C LEU A 174 17.22 -10.65 6.69
N GLN A 175 15.91 -10.69 6.49
CA GLN A 175 14.95 -10.88 7.57
C GLN A 175 15.07 -12.31 8.10
N PRO A 176 15.07 -12.53 9.42
CA PRO A 176 15.08 -13.88 9.98
C PRO A 176 13.93 -14.75 9.47
N ASN A 177 12.75 -14.14 9.25
CA ASN A 177 11.58 -14.79 8.64
C ASN A 177 11.62 -14.85 7.09
N GLU A 178 12.76 -14.52 6.49
CA GLU A 178 13.03 -14.53 5.05
C GLU A 178 12.11 -13.64 4.18
N ALA A 179 11.38 -12.69 4.77
CA ALA A 179 10.61 -11.69 4.03
C ALA A 179 11.51 -10.85 3.11
N ARG A 180 11.09 -10.72 1.85
CA ARG A 180 11.86 -10.10 0.76
C ARG A 180 11.25 -8.79 0.28
N GLY A 181 9.93 -8.65 0.32
CA GLY A 181 9.25 -7.50 -0.27
C GLY A 181 7.76 -7.50 0.03
N ILE A 182 7.09 -6.40 -0.33
CA ILE A 182 5.63 -6.28 -0.30
C ILE A 182 5.14 -6.43 -1.74
N SER A 183 4.41 -7.50 -2.03
CA SER A 183 3.85 -7.74 -3.37
C SER A 183 2.42 -7.24 -3.51
N GLU A 184 1.67 -7.12 -2.41
CA GLU A 184 0.30 -6.61 -2.46
C GLU A 184 -0.03 -5.65 -1.31
N VAL A 185 -0.90 -4.69 -1.62
CA VAL A 185 -1.43 -3.69 -0.69
C VAL A 185 -2.95 -3.71 -0.75
N TRP A 186 -3.60 -3.88 0.40
CA TRP A 186 -5.05 -4.05 0.46
C TRP A 186 -5.72 -2.80 1.00
N LEU A 187 -6.56 -2.17 0.18
CA LEU A 187 -7.22 -0.92 0.48
C LEU A 187 -8.73 -1.11 0.54
N GLN A 188 -9.36 -0.60 1.59
CA GLN A 188 -10.79 -0.36 1.61
C GLN A 188 -11.11 0.98 0.94
N THR A 189 -12.20 0.98 0.17
CA THR A 189 -12.68 2.18 -0.53
C THR A 189 -14.19 2.33 -0.45
N ASP A 190 -14.66 3.55 -0.20
CA ASP A 190 -16.06 3.95 -0.31
C ASP A 190 -16.47 4.41 -1.72
N ASP A 191 -15.49 4.57 -2.61
CA ASP A 191 -15.67 4.99 -4.00
C ASP A 191 -14.68 4.24 -4.91
N LEU A 192 -15.04 2.99 -5.23
CA LEU A 192 -14.22 2.11 -6.06
C LEU A 192 -13.92 2.73 -7.44
N ALA A 193 -14.88 3.40 -8.06
CA ALA A 193 -14.70 3.97 -9.39
C ALA A 193 -13.65 5.10 -9.39
N ARG A 194 -13.69 5.95 -8.37
CA ARG A 194 -12.69 7.00 -8.18
C ARG A 194 -11.30 6.44 -7.91
N ASP A 195 -11.19 5.44 -7.04
CA ASP A 195 -9.87 4.89 -6.66
C ASP A 195 -9.25 4.07 -7.78
N LEU A 196 -10.07 3.39 -8.62
CA LEU A 196 -9.61 2.79 -9.87
C LEU A 196 -9.06 3.84 -10.83
N LEU A 197 -9.83 4.91 -11.10
CA LEU A 197 -9.38 5.99 -11.97
C LEU A 197 -8.09 6.63 -11.45
N LEU A 198 -7.96 6.82 -10.14
CA LEU A 198 -6.72 7.32 -9.55
C LEU A 198 -5.55 6.40 -9.82
N LEU A 199 -5.66 5.09 -9.52
CA LEU A 199 -4.56 4.16 -9.75
C LEU A 199 -4.23 4.02 -11.25
N GLU A 200 -5.22 4.07 -12.14
CA GLU A 200 -4.99 4.10 -13.59
C GLU A 200 -4.19 5.34 -14.03
N LEU A 201 -4.53 6.53 -13.53
CA LEU A 201 -3.80 7.76 -13.83
C LEU A 201 -2.36 7.74 -13.28
N LEU A 202 -2.10 6.91 -12.27
CA LEU A 202 -0.78 6.67 -11.70
C LEU A 202 0.01 5.57 -12.43
N GLY A 203 -0.54 5.00 -13.51
CA GLY A 203 0.11 3.97 -14.32
C GLY A 203 -0.29 2.54 -13.96
N GLY A 204 -1.28 2.37 -13.08
CA GLY A 204 -1.85 1.07 -12.76
C GLY A 204 -2.74 0.53 -13.88
N ALA A 205 -2.90 -0.80 -13.94
CA ALA A 205 -3.81 -1.47 -14.86
C ALA A 205 -4.72 -2.44 -14.10
N GLU A 206 -6.03 -2.39 -14.35
CA GLU A 206 -6.96 -3.37 -13.81
C GLU A 206 -6.60 -4.77 -14.34
N ALA A 207 -6.27 -5.68 -13.42
CA ALA A 207 -5.86 -7.05 -13.73
C ALA A 207 -7.01 -8.06 -13.52
N GLY A 208 -8.07 -7.67 -12.82
CA GLY A 208 -9.29 -8.47 -12.64
C GLY A 208 -9.83 -8.41 -11.20
N GLU A 209 -10.39 -9.53 -10.74
CA GLU A 209 -10.97 -9.66 -9.40
C GLU A 209 -10.39 -10.88 -8.68
N THR A 210 -10.26 -10.79 -7.36
CA THR A 210 -9.86 -11.91 -6.50
C THR A 210 -10.78 -12.02 -5.28
N ASN A 211 -10.72 -13.18 -4.61
CA ASN A 211 -11.34 -13.38 -3.29
C ASN A 211 -10.23 -13.73 -2.30
N THR A 212 -10.12 -12.96 -1.23
CA THR A 212 -9.22 -13.22 -0.11
C THR A 212 -10.04 -13.46 1.16
N LEU A 213 -9.38 -13.73 2.29
CA LEU A 213 -10.04 -13.80 3.60
C LEU A 213 -10.71 -12.48 4.01
N ALA A 214 -10.22 -11.34 3.50
CA ALA A 214 -10.84 -10.03 3.74
C ALA A 214 -12.08 -9.78 2.87
N GLY A 215 -12.31 -10.58 1.83
CA GLY A 215 -13.49 -10.51 0.95
C GLY A 215 -13.12 -10.45 -0.53
N LYS A 216 -14.08 -10.00 -1.35
CA LYS A 216 -13.89 -9.80 -2.79
C LYS A 216 -13.20 -8.45 -3.04
N ALA A 217 -12.18 -8.44 -3.90
CA ALA A 217 -11.46 -7.23 -4.29
C ALA A 217 -11.27 -7.13 -5.80
N THR A 218 -11.15 -5.89 -6.29
CA THR A 218 -10.64 -5.57 -7.63
C THR A 218 -9.13 -5.41 -7.56
N ILE A 219 -8.40 -5.96 -8.52
CA ILE A 219 -6.93 -5.94 -8.58
C ILE A 219 -6.49 -4.87 -9.56
N VAL A 220 -5.58 -3.99 -9.12
CA VAL A 220 -4.86 -3.06 -9.99
C VAL A 220 -3.35 -3.32 -9.85
N GLU A 221 -2.68 -3.69 -10.93
CA GLU A 221 -1.24 -3.91 -10.94
C GLU A 221 -0.50 -2.61 -11.31
N MET A 222 0.53 -2.27 -10.53
CA MET A 222 1.37 -1.08 -10.75
C MET A 222 2.81 -1.38 -10.34
N ASP A 223 3.75 -1.31 -11.29
CA ASP A 223 5.20 -1.56 -11.10
C ASP A 223 5.53 -2.83 -10.28
N GLY A 224 4.84 -3.94 -10.57
CA GLY A 224 5.05 -5.22 -9.90
C GLY A 224 4.41 -5.34 -8.51
N ILE A 225 3.63 -4.35 -8.07
CA ILE A 225 2.82 -4.40 -6.85
C ILE A 225 1.33 -4.47 -7.24
N ALA A 226 0.57 -5.35 -6.59
CA ALA A 226 -0.88 -5.39 -6.75
C ALA A 226 -1.59 -4.58 -5.65
N PHE A 227 -2.51 -3.71 -6.06
CA PHE A 227 -3.43 -3.01 -5.18
C PHE A 227 -4.78 -3.72 -5.21
N LEU A 228 -5.20 -4.25 -4.07
CA LEU A 228 -6.50 -4.92 -3.92
C LEU A 228 -7.49 -3.92 -3.32
N LEU A 229 -8.48 -3.52 -4.11
CA LEU A 229 -9.52 -2.58 -3.71
C LEU A 229 -10.77 -3.32 -3.23
N PHE A 230 -11.07 -3.18 -1.94
CA PHE A 230 -12.23 -3.76 -1.26
C PHE A 230 -13.33 -2.70 -1.08
N PRO A 231 -14.51 -2.86 -1.71
CA PRO A 231 -15.63 -1.95 -1.48
C PRO A 231 -16.09 -1.96 -0.01
N ALA A 232 -16.09 -0.81 0.63
CA ALA A 232 -16.42 -0.63 2.05
C ALA A 232 -17.13 0.72 2.29
N ARG A 233 -17.46 1.02 3.55
CA ARG A 233 -18.02 2.33 3.96
C ARG A 233 -16.96 3.30 4.47
N LYS A 234 -15.71 2.86 4.50
CA LYS A 234 -14.57 3.60 5.03
C LYS A 234 -13.40 3.39 4.10
N ASN A 235 -12.58 4.41 3.98
CA ASN A 235 -11.31 4.33 3.28
C ASN A 235 -10.22 3.93 4.27
N GLY A 236 -9.25 3.14 3.81
CA GLY A 236 -8.07 2.84 4.61
C GLY A 236 -7.30 1.62 4.14
N LEU A 237 -6.03 1.55 4.52
CA LEU A 237 -5.22 0.35 4.41
C LEU A 237 -5.76 -0.70 5.38
N ILE A 238 -5.88 -1.95 4.93
CA ILE A 238 -6.36 -3.06 5.76
C ILE A 238 -5.46 -4.29 5.75
N GLY A 239 -4.51 -4.37 4.81
CA GLY A 239 -3.71 -5.57 4.63
C GLY A 239 -2.50 -5.38 3.74
N LEU A 240 -1.56 -6.30 3.85
CA LEU A 240 -0.43 -6.45 2.93
C LEU A 240 -0.09 -7.93 2.73
N GLN A 241 0.42 -8.23 1.54
CA GLN A 241 1.08 -9.49 1.24
C GLN A 241 2.59 -9.29 1.20
N LEU A 242 3.30 -10.16 1.90
CA LEU A 242 4.75 -10.22 1.96
C LEU A 242 5.27 -11.43 1.20
N GLU A 243 6.20 -11.20 0.29
CA GLU A 243 6.92 -12.28 -0.37
C GLU A 243 8.00 -12.82 0.56
N VAL A 244 8.06 -14.14 0.72
CA VAL A 244 9.12 -14.83 1.45
C VAL A 244 9.89 -15.79 0.55
N ALA A 245 11.14 -16.05 0.92
CA ALA A 245 12.00 -17.00 0.21
C ALA A 245 11.60 -18.47 0.39
N ASP A 246 11.26 -18.83 1.64
CA ASP A 246 10.91 -20.18 2.07
C ASP A 246 9.85 -20.05 3.15
N LEU A 247 8.62 -20.49 2.86
CA LEU A 247 7.50 -20.31 3.78
C LEU A 247 7.65 -21.17 5.03
N SER A 248 8.27 -22.36 4.91
CA SER A 248 8.54 -23.21 6.07
C SER A 248 9.50 -22.54 7.03
N ARG A 249 10.56 -21.91 6.52
CA ARG A 249 11.50 -21.16 7.37
C ARG A 249 10.90 -19.89 7.94
N CYS A 250 10.05 -19.22 7.17
CA CYS A 250 9.28 -18.10 7.68
C CYS A 250 8.46 -18.52 8.92
N LEU A 251 7.71 -19.62 8.80
CA LEU A 251 6.94 -20.19 9.90
C LEU A 251 7.81 -20.63 11.08
N ASP A 252 8.96 -21.26 10.83
CA ASP A 252 9.90 -21.67 11.89
C ASP A 252 10.50 -20.47 12.65
N ALA A 253 10.72 -19.35 11.94
CA ALA A 253 11.21 -18.11 12.55
C ALA A 253 10.12 -17.40 13.36
N MET A 254 8.86 -17.64 13.03
CA MET A 254 7.71 -17.07 13.71
C MET A 254 7.35 -17.87 14.96
N GLN A 255 7.00 -17.18 16.03
CA GLN A 255 6.59 -17.79 17.31
C GLN A 255 5.06 -17.66 17.49
N LEU A 256 4.30 -17.90 16.42
CA LEU A 256 2.84 -17.83 16.45
C LEU A 256 2.22 -19.18 16.73
N SER A 257 1.23 -19.19 17.63
CA SER A 257 0.40 -20.35 17.91
C SER A 257 -0.84 -20.44 17.03
N GLU A 258 -1.25 -19.33 16.40
CA GLU A 258 -2.49 -19.21 15.65
C GLU A 258 -2.26 -18.45 14.33
N PHE A 259 -2.62 -19.07 13.20
CA PHE A 259 -2.65 -18.47 11.86
C PHE A 259 -3.57 -19.29 10.94
N HIS A 260 -4.02 -18.68 9.85
CA HIS A 260 -4.75 -19.38 8.79
C HIS A 260 -3.77 -19.86 7.73
N SER A 261 -3.65 -21.17 7.54
CA SER A 261 -2.82 -21.73 6.46
C SER A 261 -3.70 -22.24 5.34
N GLU A 262 -3.36 -21.90 4.10
CA GLU A 262 -3.92 -22.58 2.94
C GLU A 262 -2.88 -23.53 2.36
N SER A 263 -3.27 -24.80 2.23
CA SER A 263 -2.47 -25.81 1.56
C SER A 263 -3.06 -26.09 0.19
N GLY A 264 -2.20 -26.21 -0.83
CA GLY A 264 -2.62 -26.69 -2.13
C GLY A 264 -3.15 -28.14 -2.03
N PRO A 265 -3.96 -28.60 -3.01
CA PRO A 265 -4.64 -29.90 -2.96
C PRO A 265 -3.71 -31.12 -2.77
N GLU A 266 -2.40 -31.01 -3.06
CA GLU A 266 -1.42 -32.11 -2.92
C GLU A 266 -0.02 -31.63 -2.48
N GLY A 267 0.14 -30.44 -1.87
CA GLY A 267 1.46 -29.80 -1.73
C GLY A 267 1.75 -29.10 -0.40
N PRO A 268 2.97 -28.55 -0.22
CA PRO A 268 3.33 -27.73 0.93
C PRO A 268 2.41 -26.52 1.08
N VAL A 269 2.41 -25.90 2.27
CA VAL A 269 1.71 -24.62 2.51
C VAL A 269 2.25 -23.62 1.48
N VAL A 270 1.34 -23.01 0.72
CA VAL A 270 1.72 -22.03 -0.33
C VAL A 270 1.53 -20.59 0.17
N GLN A 271 0.67 -20.42 1.17
CA GLN A 271 0.42 -19.14 1.82
C GLN A 271 -0.11 -19.33 3.24
N PHE A 272 0.16 -18.35 4.11
CA PHE A 272 -0.56 -18.22 5.37
C PHE A 272 -0.90 -16.77 5.66
N VAL A 273 -1.96 -16.58 6.43
CA VAL A 273 -2.56 -15.29 6.74
C VAL A 273 -2.72 -15.12 8.25
N ILE A 274 -2.36 -13.94 8.73
CA ILE A 274 -2.50 -13.51 10.12
C ILE A 274 -3.66 -12.52 10.21
N ASP A 275 -4.60 -12.78 11.12
CA ASP A 275 -5.75 -11.92 11.38
C ASP A 275 -5.31 -10.57 12.02
N PRO A 276 -5.95 -9.44 11.67
CA PRO A 276 -5.75 -8.14 12.30
C PRO A 276 -5.67 -8.15 13.83
N ALA A 277 -6.41 -9.04 14.49
CA ALA A 277 -6.38 -9.16 15.95
C ALA A 277 -5.02 -9.59 16.50
N LEU A 278 -4.19 -10.24 15.69
CA LEU A 278 -2.87 -10.77 16.05
C LEU A 278 -1.71 -9.90 15.52
N SER A 279 -1.98 -8.98 14.61
CA SER A 279 -0.97 -8.23 13.84
C SER A 279 -1.04 -6.71 14.01
N GLY A 280 -1.73 -6.24 15.05
CA GLY A 280 -1.86 -4.82 15.32
C GLY A 280 -2.83 -4.10 14.37
N GLY A 281 -3.89 -4.80 13.95
CA GLY A 281 -5.02 -4.23 13.21
C GLY A 281 -4.92 -4.33 11.69
N ILE A 282 -4.02 -5.16 11.15
CA ILE A 282 -3.80 -5.29 9.70
C ILE A 282 -3.72 -6.75 9.25
N TRP A 283 -4.36 -7.12 8.13
CA TRP A 283 -4.12 -8.45 7.55
C TRP A 283 -2.67 -8.58 7.09
N LEU A 284 -2.00 -9.65 7.48
CA LEU A 284 -0.67 -9.98 6.95
C LEU A 284 -0.74 -11.32 6.25
N GLU A 285 -0.51 -11.32 4.95
CA GLU A 285 -0.37 -12.54 4.15
C GLU A 285 1.10 -12.77 3.80
N PHE A 286 1.54 -14.02 3.86
CA PHE A 286 2.89 -14.42 3.48
C PHE A 286 2.79 -15.46 2.38
N THR A 287 3.45 -15.19 1.25
CA THR A 287 3.46 -16.08 0.09
C THR A 287 4.89 -16.44 -0.29
N GLU A 288 5.10 -17.71 -0.63
CA GLU A 288 6.38 -18.15 -1.18
C GLU A 288 6.46 -17.72 -2.64
N GLN A 289 7.48 -16.91 -2.97
CA GLN A 289 7.71 -16.58 -4.36
C GLN A 289 8.19 -17.84 -5.08
N THR A 290 7.33 -18.42 -5.90
CA THR A 290 7.77 -19.47 -6.82
C THR A 290 8.66 -18.76 -7.84
N GLU A 291 9.99 -18.79 -7.65
CA GLU A 291 10.90 -18.27 -8.65
C GLU A 291 10.51 -18.90 -9.99
N LEU A 292 9.95 -18.08 -10.89
CA LEU A 292 9.82 -18.48 -12.27
C LEU A 292 11.24 -18.87 -12.68
N PRO A 293 11.48 -20.14 -13.06
CA PRO A 293 12.83 -20.66 -13.26
C PRO A 293 13.52 -19.68 -14.20
N ALA A 294 14.59 -19.03 -13.69
CA ALA A 294 15.23 -17.89 -14.32
C ALA A 294 15.27 -18.12 -15.82
N ASP A 295 14.51 -17.29 -16.57
CA ASP A 295 14.26 -17.43 -18.00
C ASP A 295 15.58 -17.83 -18.64
N ASN A 296 15.64 -19.07 -19.12
CA ASN A 296 16.89 -19.73 -19.48
C ASN A 296 17.64 -18.78 -20.45
N PRO A 297 18.81 -18.22 -20.09
CA PRO A 297 19.41 -17.06 -20.77
C PRO A 297 19.82 -17.31 -22.23
N GLY A 298 19.47 -18.48 -22.79
CA GLY A 298 19.70 -18.88 -24.17
C GLY A 298 18.48 -18.84 -25.09
N THR A 299 17.31 -18.35 -24.67
CA THR A 299 16.16 -18.18 -25.59
C THR A 299 16.11 -16.75 -26.11
N PRO A 300 16.60 -16.45 -27.33
CA PRO A 300 16.49 -15.11 -27.89
C PRO A 300 15.02 -14.75 -28.08
N ARG A 301 14.60 -13.61 -27.50
CA ARG A 301 13.32 -12.99 -27.80
C ARG A 301 13.37 -12.51 -29.26
N ASN A 302 12.64 -13.19 -30.14
CA ASN A 302 12.39 -12.65 -31.47
C ASN A 302 11.46 -11.44 -31.31
N LEU A 303 12.03 -10.26 -31.54
CA LEU A 303 11.30 -9.03 -31.84
C LEU A 303 10.58 -9.17 -33.19
#